data_AF-A0A165YBY1-F1
#
_entry.id   AF-A0A165YBY1-F1
#
_cell.length_a   1.000
_cell.length_b   1.000
_cell.length_c   1.000
_cell.angle_alpha   90.00
_cell.angle_beta   90.00
_cell.angle_gamma   90.00
#
_symmetry.space_group_name_H-M   'P 1'
#
loop_
_entity.id
_entity.type
_entity.pdbx_description
1 polymer ?
#
loop_
_entity_poly.entity_id
_entity_poly.type
_entity_poly.pdbx_seq_one_letter_code
_entity_poly.pdbx_strand_id
1 'polypeptide(L)'
;MTSLRELIEEGAAELEAALKRMSSIELEHQELQSQLDKATMQGSKDADEIADLKAELGHAQESIAALTDVAARREIMLNTLERTASESLERANLAMSKLNALEDYVERWLGEDIRKKQDAEAAVRKKREEKEMRKRAQEAARLERERTEKEEQRTRAEWEMSMLDRWGQYQEPDCQGELTFENIVWPVLIPPADLSGITEDAIECFLFSEIHSMNRKRHQRLNDAIKRWNPTRYAALEARVKPCDRNIVEQAFHAITMHLGALRDMRAQSADV
;
A
#
# COMPACT_ATOMS: atom_id res chain seq x y z
N MET A 1 90.94 -90.38 -110.97
CA MET A 1 91.99 -90.29 -109.93
C MET A 1 92.05 -88.84 -109.50
N THR A 2 91.30 -88.51 -108.47
CA THR A 2 91.12 -87.17 -107.89
C THR A 2 92.45 -86.67 -107.36
N SER A 3 92.85 -85.46 -107.77
CA SER A 3 94.18 -84.91 -107.50
C SER A 3 94.22 -84.32 -106.09
N LEU A 4 95.07 -84.91 -105.24
CA LEU A 4 95.37 -84.54 -103.84
C LEU A 4 95.65 -83.04 -103.60
N ARG A 5 95.82 -82.25 -104.66
CA ARG A 5 96.08 -80.81 -104.63
C ARG A 5 94.81 -79.97 -104.38
N GLU A 6 93.66 -80.38 -104.92
CA GLU A 6 92.37 -79.69 -104.68
C GLU A 6 91.93 -79.84 -103.22
N LEU A 7 92.12 -81.01 -102.61
CA LEU A 7 91.82 -81.25 -101.19
C LEU A 7 92.69 -80.41 -100.23
N ILE A 8 93.90 -80.03 -100.64
CA ILE A 8 94.80 -79.20 -99.82
C ILE A 8 94.48 -77.71 -99.99
N GLU A 9 94.13 -77.24 -101.20
CA GLU A 9 93.69 -75.86 -101.42
C GLU A 9 92.29 -75.60 -100.83
N GLU A 10 91.38 -76.56 -100.94
CA GLU A 10 90.05 -76.50 -100.32
C GLU A 10 90.16 -76.56 -98.78
N GLY A 11 91.05 -77.40 -98.25
CA GLY A 11 91.36 -77.43 -96.81
C GLY A 11 92.05 -76.15 -96.30
N ALA A 12 92.91 -75.50 -97.10
CA ALA A 12 93.54 -74.24 -96.74
C ALA A 12 92.57 -73.05 -96.80
N ALA A 13 91.66 -73.02 -97.79
CA ALA A 13 90.60 -72.04 -97.89
C ALA A 13 89.56 -72.20 -96.77
N GLU A 14 89.22 -73.44 -96.38
CA GLU A 14 88.39 -73.71 -95.21
C GLU A 14 89.07 -73.31 -93.91
N LEU A 15 90.39 -73.52 -93.77
CA LEU A 15 91.16 -73.09 -92.61
C LEU A 15 91.24 -71.56 -92.51
N GLU A 16 91.43 -70.86 -93.63
CA GLU A 16 91.45 -69.39 -93.66
C GLU A 16 90.05 -68.81 -93.39
N ALA A 17 89.00 -69.44 -93.92
CA ALA A 17 87.61 -69.09 -93.60
C ALA A 17 87.28 -69.37 -92.12
N ALA A 18 87.80 -70.45 -91.54
CA ALA A 18 87.66 -70.77 -90.14
C ALA A 18 88.42 -69.77 -89.24
N LEU A 19 89.63 -69.36 -89.63
CA LEU A 19 90.41 -68.33 -88.94
C LEU A 19 89.74 -66.95 -88.99
N LYS A 20 89.17 -66.56 -90.14
CA LYS A 20 88.38 -65.32 -90.25
C LYS A 20 87.12 -65.38 -89.40
N ARG A 21 86.44 -66.53 -89.34
CA ARG A 21 85.30 -66.74 -88.43
C ARG A 21 85.72 -66.67 -86.98
N MET A 22 86.84 -67.30 -86.60
CA MET A 22 87.38 -67.23 -85.24
C MET A 22 87.74 -65.80 -84.85
N SER A 23 88.42 -65.05 -85.72
CA SER A 23 88.77 -63.65 -85.45
C SER A 23 87.53 -62.75 -85.35
N SER A 24 86.50 -62.99 -86.16
CA SER A 24 85.20 -62.30 -86.04
C SER A 24 84.50 -62.62 -84.72
N ILE A 25 84.50 -63.89 -84.32
CA ILE A 25 83.94 -64.34 -83.03
C ILE A 25 84.71 -63.74 -81.85
N GLU A 26 86.04 -63.64 -81.94
CA GLU A 26 86.86 -62.97 -80.92
C GLU A 26 86.54 -61.47 -80.81
N LEU A 27 86.32 -60.79 -81.94
CA LEU A 27 85.91 -59.38 -81.96
C LEU A 27 84.51 -59.20 -81.36
N GLU A 28 83.55 -60.05 -81.72
CA GLU A 28 82.20 -60.07 -81.14
C GLU A 28 82.25 -60.38 -79.64
N HIS A 29 83.10 -61.32 -79.22
CA HIS A 29 83.30 -61.64 -77.82
C HIS A 29 83.89 -60.44 -77.06
N GLN A 30 84.87 -59.73 -77.62
CA GLN A 30 85.42 -58.51 -77.02
C GLN A 30 84.39 -57.38 -76.91
N GLU A 31 83.55 -57.21 -77.94
CA GLU A 31 82.47 -56.21 -77.92
C GLU A 31 81.41 -56.57 -76.86
N LEU A 32 80.98 -57.84 -76.80
CA LEU A 32 80.07 -58.33 -75.77
C LEU A 32 80.68 -58.20 -74.37
N GLN A 33 81.98 -58.44 -74.21
CA GLN A 33 82.70 -58.23 -72.95
C GLN A 33 82.69 -56.75 -72.55
N SER A 34 82.95 -55.84 -73.49
CA SER A 34 82.90 -54.38 -73.23
C SER A 34 81.48 -53.92 -72.89
N GLN A 35 80.46 -54.47 -73.56
CA GLN A 35 79.05 -54.19 -73.24
C GLN A 35 78.68 -54.75 -71.86
N LEU A 36 79.18 -55.93 -71.48
CA LEU A 36 78.98 -56.52 -70.16
C LEU A 36 79.67 -55.68 -69.07
N ASP A 37 80.89 -55.19 -69.30
CA ASP A 37 81.62 -54.32 -68.37
C ASP A 37 80.91 -52.97 -68.20
N LYS A 38 80.41 -52.37 -69.29
CA LYS A 38 79.60 -51.14 -69.23
C LYS A 38 78.29 -51.37 -68.47
N ALA A 39 77.60 -52.48 -68.74
CA ALA A 39 76.35 -52.83 -68.06
C ALA A 39 76.57 -53.11 -66.56
N THR A 40 77.67 -53.76 -66.19
CA THR A 40 78.02 -54.00 -64.78
C THR A 40 78.42 -52.70 -64.06
N MET A 41 79.18 -51.81 -64.70
CA MET A 41 79.47 -50.48 -64.15
C MET A 41 78.21 -49.64 -63.97
N GLN A 42 77.31 -49.62 -64.96
CA GLN A 42 76.03 -48.93 -64.84
C GLN A 42 75.17 -49.53 -63.73
N GLY A 43 75.11 -50.86 -63.63
CA GLY A 43 74.41 -51.54 -62.55
C GLY A 43 74.98 -51.23 -61.16
N SER A 44 76.30 -51.07 -61.03
CA SER A 44 76.95 -50.61 -59.79
C SER A 44 76.55 -49.18 -59.45
N LYS A 45 76.56 -48.27 -60.43
CA LYS A 45 76.18 -46.88 -60.23
C LYS A 45 74.70 -46.74 -59.83
N ASP A 46 73.82 -47.46 -60.52
CA ASP A 46 72.39 -47.49 -60.20
C ASP A 46 72.17 -48.08 -58.79
N ALA A 47 72.97 -49.07 -58.38
CA ALA A 47 72.91 -49.63 -57.03
C ALA A 47 73.32 -48.61 -55.95
N ASP A 48 74.36 -47.81 -56.20
CA ASP A 48 74.79 -46.73 -55.31
C ASP A 48 73.71 -45.62 -55.23
N GLU A 49 73.16 -45.18 -56.37
CA GLU A 49 72.06 -44.20 -56.40
C GLU A 49 70.80 -44.72 -55.66
N ILE A 50 70.47 -46.01 -55.80
CA ILE A 50 69.38 -46.65 -55.05
C ILE A 50 69.69 -46.68 -53.55
N ALA A 51 70.94 -46.91 -53.16
CA ALA A 51 71.35 -46.92 -51.75
C ALA A 51 71.22 -45.52 -51.11
N ASP A 52 71.65 -44.47 -51.82
CA ASP A 52 71.52 -43.08 -51.37
C ASP A 52 70.05 -42.67 -51.24
N LEU A 53 69.22 -42.95 -52.25
CA LEU A 53 67.77 -42.67 -52.19
C LEU A 53 67.08 -43.43 -51.04
N LYS A 54 67.53 -44.64 -50.71
CA LYS A 54 67.01 -45.37 -49.54
C LYS A 54 67.42 -44.71 -48.23
N ALA A 55 68.64 -44.20 -48.13
CA ALA A 55 69.09 -43.47 -46.94
C ALA A 55 68.30 -42.16 -46.76
N GLU A 56 68.11 -41.39 -47.84
CA GLU A 56 67.28 -40.19 -47.83
C GLU A 56 65.82 -40.48 -47.46
N LEU A 57 65.24 -41.55 -48.03
CA LEU A 57 63.89 -42.00 -47.67
C LEU A 57 63.81 -42.38 -46.18
N GLY A 58 64.82 -43.04 -45.64
CA GLY A 58 64.92 -43.36 -44.21
C GLY A 58 64.93 -42.11 -43.33
N HIS A 59 65.77 -41.12 -43.65
CA HIS A 59 65.81 -39.85 -42.93
C HIS A 59 64.49 -39.06 -43.04
N ALA A 60 63.84 -39.06 -44.21
CA ALA A 60 62.52 -38.45 -44.39
C ALA A 60 61.47 -39.16 -43.53
N GLN A 61 61.49 -40.49 -43.46
CA GLN A 61 60.59 -41.28 -42.62
C GLN A 61 60.79 -40.98 -41.12
N GLU A 62 62.05 -40.88 -40.66
CA GLU A 62 62.37 -40.49 -39.29
C GLU A 62 61.91 -39.06 -38.97
N SER A 63 62.10 -38.12 -39.90
CA SER A 63 61.64 -36.73 -39.77
C SER A 63 60.11 -36.64 -39.69
N ILE A 64 59.38 -37.38 -40.54
CA ILE A 64 57.92 -37.46 -40.50
C ILE A 64 57.45 -38.05 -39.16
N ALA A 65 58.10 -39.11 -38.66
CA ALA A 65 57.77 -39.70 -37.38
C ALA A 65 57.98 -38.69 -36.22
N ALA A 66 59.08 -37.94 -36.23
CA ALA A 66 59.36 -36.91 -35.23
C ALA A 66 58.33 -35.76 -35.28
N LEU A 67 57.97 -35.28 -36.47
CA LEU A 67 56.94 -34.26 -36.64
C LEU A 67 55.56 -34.75 -36.19
N THR A 68 55.26 -36.03 -36.41
CA THR A 68 54.01 -36.66 -35.96
C THR A 68 53.94 -36.72 -34.43
N ASP A 69 55.04 -37.07 -33.75
CA ASP A 69 55.11 -37.02 -32.27
C ASP A 69 54.94 -35.60 -31.72
N VAL A 70 55.61 -34.61 -32.34
CA VAL A 70 55.46 -33.20 -31.96
C VAL A 70 54.01 -32.73 -32.17
N ALA A 71 53.36 -33.11 -33.27
CA ALA A 71 51.96 -32.78 -33.53
C ALA A 71 51.04 -33.38 -32.46
N ALA A 72 51.24 -34.66 -32.11
CA ALA A 72 50.46 -35.33 -31.06
C ALA A 72 50.63 -34.66 -29.69
N ARG A 73 51.86 -34.29 -29.30
CA ARG A 73 52.11 -33.54 -28.05
C ARG A 73 51.42 -32.17 -28.04
N ARG A 74 51.46 -31.46 -29.16
CA ARG A 74 50.78 -30.16 -29.30
C ARG A 74 49.27 -30.31 -29.19
N GLU A 75 48.69 -31.35 -29.78
CA GLU A 75 47.26 -31.66 -29.67
C GLU A 75 46.86 -31.92 -28.21
N ILE A 76 47.62 -32.74 -27.47
CA ILE A 76 47.38 -32.98 -26.04
C ILE A 76 47.46 -31.68 -25.23
N MET A 77 48.44 -30.81 -25.53
CA MET A 77 48.58 -29.52 -24.86
C MET A 77 47.40 -28.59 -25.16
N LEU A 78 46.95 -28.50 -26.42
CA LEU A 78 45.79 -27.70 -26.81
C LEU A 78 44.52 -28.20 -26.11
N ASN A 79 44.26 -29.51 -26.12
CA ASN A 79 43.13 -30.11 -25.42
C ASN A 79 43.16 -29.83 -23.90
N THR A 80 44.35 -29.84 -23.30
CA THR A 80 44.52 -29.49 -21.88
C THR A 80 44.21 -28.02 -21.63
N LEU A 81 44.71 -27.12 -22.48
CA LEU A 81 44.43 -25.69 -22.38
C LEU A 81 42.93 -25.39 -22.56
N GLU A 82 42.30 -25.99 -23.56
CA GLU A 82 40.86 -25.87 -23.80
C GLU A 82 40.03 -26.32 -22.60
N ARG A 83 40.40 -27.44 -21.97
CA ARG A 83 39.73 -27.91 -20.75
C ARG A 83 39.90 -26.91 -19.60
N THR A 84 41.12 -26.43 -19.35
CA THR A 84 41.36 -25.45 -18.27
C THR A 84 40.66 -24.12 -18.51
N ALA A 85 40.56 -23.67 -19.76
CA ALA A 85 39.82 -22.46 -20.13
C ALA A 85 38.32 -22.64 -19.90
N SER A 86 37.77 -23.80 -20.29
CA SER A 86 36.36 -24.14 -20.07
C SER A 86 36.02 -24.20 -18.59
N GLU A 87 36.83 -24.88 -17.76
CA GLU A 87 36.66 -24.92 -16.31
C GLU A 87 36.74 -23.52 -15.67
N SER A 88 37.64 -22.66 -16.16
CA SER A 88 37.75 -21.27 -15.69
C SER A 88 36.50 -20.45 -16.03
N LEU A 89 35.97 -20.60 -17.25
CA LEU A 89 34.75 -19.94 -17.69
C LEU A 89 33.54 -20.37 -16.87
N GLU A 90 33.40 -21.66 -16.57
CA GLU A 90 32.33 -22.18 -15.70
C GLU A 90 32.41 -21.60 -14.29
N ARG A 91 33.61 -21.51 -13.70
CA ARG A 91 33.81 -20.89 -12.38
C ARG A 91 33.44 -19.41 -12.40
N ALA A 92 33.81 -18.67 -13.46
CA ALA A 92 33.44 -17.27 -13.62
C ALA A 92 31.93 -17.09 -13.74
N ASN A 93 31.25 -17.91 -14.55
CA ASN A 93 29.80 -17.89 -14.71
C ASN A 93 29.07 -18.21 -13.40
N LEU A 94 29.56 -19.19 -12.63
CA LEU A 94 29.01 -19.50 -11.31
C LEU A 94 29.20 -18.34 -10.33
N ALA A 95 30.35 -17.67 -10.35
CA ALA A 95 30.60 -16.50 -9.52
C ALA A 95 29.68 -15.33 -9.88
N MET A 96 29.47 -15.06 -11.17
CA MET A 96 28.52 -14.03 -11.64
C MET A 96 27.08 -14.37 -11.24
N SER A 97 26.66 -15.62 -11.37
CA SER A 97 25.33 -16.05 -10.93
C SER A 97 25.11 -15.84 -9.43
N LYS A 98 26.14 -16.13 -8.60
CA LYS A 98 26.09 -15.86 -7.15
C LYS A 98 26.03 -14.37 -6.83
N LEU A 99 26.75 -13.54 -7.59
CA LEU A 99 26.74 -12.09 -7.42
C LEU A 99 25.34 -11.53 -7.73
N ASN A 100 24.74 -11.92 -8.85
CA ASN A 100 23.39 -11.51 -9.22
C ASN A 100 22.36 -11.95 -8.17
N ALA A 101 22.49 -13.16 -7.62
CA ALA A 101 21.60 -13.63 -6.55
C ALA A 101 21.74 -12.82 -5.25
N LEU A 102 22.94 -12.33 -4.93
CA LEU A 102 23.16 -11.44 -3.79
C LEU A 102 22.62 -10.03 -4.06
N GLU A 103 22.78 -9.51 -5.26
CA GLU A 103 22.23 -8.22 -5.67
C GLU A 103 20.70 -8.22 -5.56
N ASP A 104 20.04 -9.23 -6.13
CA ASP A 104 18.59 -9.47 -5.99
C ASP A 104 18.15 -9.52 -4.51
N TYR A 105 18.93 -10.19 -3.66
CA TYR A 105 18.62 -10.30 -2.24
C TYR A 105 18.73 -8.95 -1.53
N VAL A 106 19.78 -8.18 -1.82
CA VAL A 106 20.00 -6.84 -1.26
C VAL A 106 18.89 -5.88 -1.73
N GLU A 107 18.51 -5.91 -3.01
CA GLU A 107 17.41 -5.09 -3.52
C GLU A 107 16.08 -5.39 -2.83
N ARG A 108 15.73 -6.67 -2.68
CA ARG A 108 14.50 -7.07 -1.97
C ARG A 108 14.52 -6.61 -0.51
N TRP A 109 15.66 -6.80 0.17
CA TRP A 109 15.81 -6.40 1.56
C TRP A 109 15.68 -4.88 1.74
N LEU A 110 16.32 -4.08 0.86
CA LEU A 110 16.19 -2.63 0.87
C LEU A 110 14.75 -2.19 0.55
N GLY A 111 14.09 -2.83 -0.41
CA GLY A 111 12.70 -2.57 -0.74
C GLY A 111 11.75 -2.82 0.45
N GLU A 112 11.97 -3.91 1.20
CA GLU A 112 11.20 -4.19 2.42
C GLU A 112 11.45 -3.16 3.53
N ASP A 113 12.70 -2.73 3.74
CA ASP A 113 13.03 -1.72 4.76
C ASP A 113 12.39 -0.36 4.43
N ILE A 114 12.45 0.05 3.16
CA ILE A 114 11.80 1.28 2.68
C ILE A 114 10.29 1.21 2.90
N ARG A 115 9.64 0.10 2.55
CA ARG A 115 8.19 -0.08 2.77
C ARG A 115 7.84 -0.01 4.25
N LYS A 116 8.60 -0.69 5.11
CA LYS A 116 8.40 -0.64 6.57
C LYS A 116 8.52 0.78 7.13
N LYS A 117 9.49 1.56 6.66
CA LYS A 117 9.64 2.98 7.04
C LYS A 117 8.45 3.82 6.58
N GLN A 118 8.03 3.68 5.34
CA GLN A 118 6.87 4.40 4.79
C GLN A 118 5.58 4.07 5.55
N ASP A 119 5.33 2.79 5.86
CA ASP A 119 4.16 2.36 6.62
C ASP A 119 4.19 2.90 8.06
N ALA A 120 5.37 2.92 8.69
CA ALA A 120 5.54 3.49 10.03
C ALA A 120 5.28 5.00 10.05
N GLU A 121 5.82 5.75 9.08
CA GLU A 121 5.58 7.19 8.93
C GLU A 121 4.10 7.50 8.66
N ALA A 122 3.45 6.72 7.79
CA ALA A 122 2.03 6.85 7.50
C ALA A 122 1.17 6.58 8.75
N ALA A 123 1.51 5.56 9.54
CA ALA A 123 0.82 5.25 10.79
C ALA A 123 0.99 6.36 11.85
N VAL A 124 2.18 6.95 11.95
CA VAL A 124 2.44 8.09 12.84
C VAL A 124 1.63 9.32 12.39
N ARG A 125 1.61 9.61 11.09
CA ARG A 125 0.82 10.72 10.52
C ARG A 125 -0.66 10.55 10.81
N LYS A 126 -1.23 9.37 10.55
CA LYS A 126 -2.64 9.07 10.82
C LYS A 126 -2.99 9.24 12.31
N LYS A 127 -2.13 8.74 13.21
CA LYS A 127 -2.33 8.92 14.67
C LYS A 127 -2.28 10.39 15.09
N ARG A 128 -1.44 11.21 14.45
CA ARG A 128 -1.36 12.65 14.72
C ARG A 128 -2.64 13.37 14.27
N GLU A 129 -3.09 13.08 13.05
CA GLU A 129 -4.33 13.64 12.48
C GLU A 129 -5.55 13.25 13.32
N GLU A 130 -5.67 11.99 13.76
CA GLU A 130 -6.76 11.52 14.61
C GLU A 130 -6.77 12.21 15.99
N LYS A 131 -5.60 12.36 16.62
CA LYS A 131 -5.47 13.09 17.89
C LYS A 131 -5.87 14.56 17.73
N GLU A 132 -5.49 15.20 16.64
CA GLU A 132 -5.82 16.58 16.37
C GLU A 132 -7.33 16.76 16.10
N MET A 133 -7.92 15.88 15.30
CA MET A 133 -9.36 15.84 15.06
C MET A 133 -10.15 15.63 16.36
N ARG A 134 -9.71 14.70 17.21
CA ARG A 134 -10.33 14.47 18.53
C ARG A 134 -10.23 15.71 19.42
N LYS A 135 -9.09 16.40 19.43
CA LYS A 135 -8.92 17.63 20.21
C LYS A 135 -9.85 18.74 19.72
N ARG A 136 -9.95 18.94 18.41
CA ARG A 136 -10.86 19.93 17.80
C ARG A 136 -12.32 19.61 18.11
N ALA A 137 -12.72 18.34 18.02
CA ALA A 137 -14.08 17.90 18.35
C ALA A 137 -14.41 18.11 19.84
N GLN A 138 -13.47 17.82 20.75
CA GLN A 138 -13.65 18.08 22.18
C GLN A 138 -13.76 19.58 22.49
N GLU A 139 -12.95 20.41 21.84
CA GLU A 139 -12.98 21.86 22.03
C GLU A 139 -14.28 22.46 21.48
N ALA A 140 -14.73 22.02 20.30
CA ALA A 140 -16.02 22.42 19.73
C ALA A 140 -17.19 22.00 20.63
N ALA A 141 -17.19 20.76 21.14
CA ALA A 141 -18.22 20.28 22.06
C ALA A 141 -18.23 21.05 23.39
N ARG A 142 -17.06 21.46 23.90
CA ARG A 142 -16.97 22.30 25.10
C ARG A 142 -17.56 23.69 24.86
N LEU A 143 -17.22 24.30 23.73
CA LEU A 143 -17.74 25.63 23.38
C LEU A 143 -19.25 25.60 23.16
N GLU A 144 -19.77 24.54 22.56
CA GLU A 144 -21.22 24.39 22.35
C GLU A 144 -21.96 24.24 23.68
N ARG A 145 -21.47 23.42 24.60
CA ARG A 145 -22.05 23.32 25.95
C ARG A 145 -22.05 24.66 26.69
N GLU A 146 -20.97 25.41 26.58
CA GLU A 146 -20.89 26.73 27.21
C GLU A 146 -21.91 27.72 26.60
N ARG A 147 -22.17 27.61 25.29
CA ARG A 147 -23.20 28.42 24.63
C ARG A 147 -24.60 28.03 25.08
N THR A 148 -24.92 26.73 25.08
CA THR A 148 -26.23 26.24 25.51
C THR A 148 -26.48 26.57 26.98
N GLU A 149 -25.49 26.41 27.86
CA GLU A 149 -25.61 26.77 29.28
C GLU A 149 -25.86 28.27 29.47
N LYS A 150 -25.19 29.14 28.69
CA LYS A 150 -25.42 30.59 28.75
C LYS A 150 -26.81 30.97 28.22
N GLU A 151 -27.30 30.30 27.19
CA GLU A 151 -28.64 30.53 26.64
C GLU A 151 -29.73 30.06 27.61
N GLU A 152 -29.56 28.89 28.22
CA GLU A 152 -30.45 28.39 29.29
C GLU A 152 -30.44 29.31 30.51
N GLN A 153 -29.29 29.86 30.89
CA GLN A 153 -29.20 30.85 31.97
C GLN A 153 -29.91 32.15 31.62
N ARG A 154 -29.80 32.63 30.37
CA ARG A 154 -30.49 33.85 29.92
C ARG A 154 -32.01 33.66 29.91
N THR A 155 -32.48 32.59 29.29
CA THR A 155 -33.91 32.25 29.23
C THR A 155 -34.49 32.05 30.64
N ARG A 156 -33.74 31.41 31.55
CA ARG A 156 -34.13 31.30 32.96
C ARG A 156 -34.19 32.66 33.65
N ALA A 157 -33.17 33.51 33.48
CA ALA A 157 -33.14 34.85 34.06
C ALA A 157 -34.28 35.73 33.53
N GLU A 158 -34.60 35.65 32.23
CA GLU A 158 -35.73 36.34 31.61
C GLU A 158 -37.06 35.86 32.20
N TRP A 159 -37.23 34.54 32.37
CA TRP A 159 -38.40 33.97 33.02
C TRP A 159 -38.53 34.40 34.48
N GLU A 160 -37.42 34.38 35.23
CA GLU A 160 -37.36 34.85 36.63
C GLU A 160 -37.72 36.33 36.74
N MET A 161 -37.20 37.18 35.85
CA MET A 161 -37.54 38.60 35.81
C MET A 161 -39.02 38.82 35.50
N SER A 162 -39.56 38.12 34.50
CA SER A 162 -40.99 38.19 34.17
C SER A 162 -41.87 37.74 35.34
N MET A 163 -41.46 36.70 36.07
CA MET A 163 -42.14 36.22 37.27
C MET A 163 -42.15 37.27 38.38
N LEU A 164 -41.02 37.93 38.64
CA LEU A 164 -40.92 38.98 39.65
C LEU A 164 -41.76 40.20 39.30
N ASP A 165 -41.70 40.67 38.05
CA ASP A 165 -42.47 41.80 37.57
C ASP A 165 -43.98 41.54 37.71
N ARG A 166 -44.43 40.37 37.23
CA ARG A 166 -45.84 39.97 37.34
C ARG A 166 -46.29 39.83 38.79
N TRP A 167 -45.45 39.27 39.65
CA TRP A 167 -45.76 39.20 41.07
C TRP A 167 -45.87 40.58 41.72
N GLY A 168 -45.00 41.53 41.34
CA GLY A 168 -45.09 42.93 41.76
C GLY A 168 -46.45 43.52 41.44
N GLN A 169 -46.88 43.41 40.18
CA GLN A 169 -48.23 43.81 39.74
C GLN A 169 -49.32 43.09 40.53
N TYR A 170 -49.14 41.80 40.82
CA TYR A 170 -50.11 41.01 41.58
C TYR A 170 -50.17 41.39 43.07
N GLN A 171 -49.17 42.05 43.63
CA GLN A 171 -49.25 42.58 45.00
C GLN A 171 -49.90 43.97 45.05
N GLU A 172 -49.86 44.71 43.93
CA GLU A 172 -50.50 46.02 43.85
C GLU A 172 -52.04 45.91 43.90
N PRO A 173 -52.71 46.92 44.47
CA PRO A 173 -54.16 47.03 44.42
C PRO A 173 -54.62 47.27 42.98
N ASP A 174 -55.78 46.72 42.61
CA ASP A 174 -56.28 46.78 41.23
C ASP A 174 -56.37 48.22 40.71
N CYS A 175 -55.85 48.46 39.50
CA CYS A 175 -55.69 49.78 38.87
C CYS A 175 -56.92 50.68 39.04
N GLN A 176 -56.75 51.88 39.59
CA GLN A 176 -57.83 52.85 39.77
C GLN A 176 -58.48 53.17 38.41
N GLY A 177 -59.72 52.72 38.18
CA GLY A 177 -60.41 52.89 36.89
C GLY A 177 -61.35 51.74 36.51
N GLU A 178 -61.80 51.79 35.25
CA GLU A 178 -62.58 50.75 34.58
C GLU A 178 -61.70 49.50 34.35
N LEU A 179 -62.21 48.34 34.75
CA LEU A 179 -61.54 47.05 34.62
C LEU A 179 -62.04 46.30 33.39
N THR A 180 -61.12 45.69 32.66
CA THR A 180 -61.36 44.81 31.53
C THR A 180 -60.76 43.45 31.83
N PHE A 181 -61.16 42.42 31.07
CA PHE A 181 -60.58 41.10 31.27
C PHE A 181 -59.04 41.12 31.14
N GLU A 182 -58.51 41.90 30.21
CA GLU A 182 -57.07 41.99 29.93
C GLU A 182 -56.29 42.77 31.01
N ASN A 183 -56.91 43.75 31.68
CA ASN A 183 -56.19 44.62 32.63
C ASN A 183 -56.23 44.12 34.08
N ILE A 184 -57.08 43.13 34.39
CA ILE A 184 -57.11 42.49 35.71
C ILE A 184 -55.83 41.67 35.90
N VAL A 185 -55.20 41.84 37.07
CA VAL A 185 -53.98 41.09 37.41
C VAL A 185 -54.34 39.71 37.94
N TRP A 186 -54.62 38.80 37.01
CA TRP A 186 -54.90 37.38 37.28
C TRP A 186 -53.70 36.70 37.95
N PRO A 187 -53.91 35.68 38.81
CA PRO A 187 -52.86 34.96 39.52
C PRO A 187 -52.16 33.94 38.61
N VAL A 188 -51.73 34.39 37.43
CA VAL A 188 -51.00 33.61 36.42
C VAL A 188 -49.88 34.49 35.84
N LEU A 189 -48.80 33.83 35.39
CA LEU A 189 -47.61 34.51 34.88
C LEU A 189 -47.91 35.30 33.58
N ILE A 190 -48.53 34.65 32.62
CA ILE A 190 -48.91 35.24 31.34
C ILE A 190 -50.38 35.66 31.44
N PRO A 191 -50.73 36.94 31.22
CA PRO A 191 -52.12 37.39 31.23
C PRO A 191 -52.96 36.56 30.25
N PRO A 192 -54.05 35.93 30.72
CA PRO A 192 -54.92 35.13 29.87
C PRO A 192 -55.67 36.04 28.88
N ALA A 193 -55.73 35.63 27.62
CA ALA A 193 -56.61 36.27 26.62
C ALA A 193 -58.05 35.73 26.69
N ASP A 194 -58.24 34.54 27.27
CA ASP A 194 -59.52 33.89 27.48
C ASP A 194 -59.50 32.99 28.74
N LEU A 195 -60.62 32.31 29.02
CA LEU A 195 -60.73 31.41 30.18
C LEU A 195 -59.80 30.20 30.11
N SER A 196 -59.33 29.80 28.93
CA SER A 196 -58.47 28.62 28.79
C SER A 196 -57.08 28.82 29.37
N GLY A 197 -56.63 30.08 29.47
CA GLY A 197 -55.36 30.45 30.11
C GLY A 197 -55.39 30.39 31.63
N ILE A 198 -56.57 30.25 32.24
CA ILE A 198 -56.74 30.15 33.70
C ILE A 198 -56.86 28.67 34.07
N THR A 199 -55.71 28.04 34.27
CA THR A 199 -55.62 26.63 34.66
C THR A 199 -55.10 26.49 36.08
N GLU A 200 -55.40 25.35 36.71
CA GLU A 200 -54.89 25.02 38.04
C GLU A 200 -53.35 25.07 38.09
N ASP A 201 -52.70 24.45 37.12
CA ASP A 201 -51.23 24.41 37.01
C ASP A 201 -50.63 25.82 36.85
N ALA A 202 -51.24 26.69 36.03
CA ALA A 202 -50.76 28.05 35.84
C ALA A 202 -50.86 28.87 37.13
N ILE A 203 -51.95 28.70 37.89
CA ILE A 203 -52.16 29.36 39.18
C ILE A 203 -51.20 28.80 40.22
N GLU A 204 -51.00 27.48 40.26
CA GLU A 204 -50.07 26.83 41.18
C GLU A 204 -48.63 27.27 40.93
N CYS A 205 -48.16 27.19 39.68
CA CYS A 205 -46.84 27.63 39.28
C CYS A 205 -46.59 29.09 39.63
N PHE A 206 -47.57 29.96 39.40
CA PHE A 206 -47.46 31.38 39.73
C PHE A 206 -47.48 31.64 41.23
N LEU A 207 -48.41 31.10 42.01
CA LEU A 207 -48.52 31.40 43.44
C LEU A 207 -47.43 30.74 44.28
N PHE A 208 -46.94 29.57 43.86
CA PHE A 208 -45.99 28.78 44.61
C PHE A 208 -44.55 28.87 44.11
N SER A 209 -44.28 29.65 43.07
CA SER A 209 -42.90 29.94 42.65
C SER A 209 -42.06 30.46 43.81
N GLU A 210 -40.81 29.99 43.88
CA GLU A 210 -39.87 30.34 44.94
C GLU A 210 -39.23 31.71 44.71
N ILE A 211 -39.32 32.22 43.48
CA ILE A 211 -38.63 33.41 43.01
C ILE A 211 -39.16 34.69 43.68
N HIS A 212 -40.48 34.84 43.80
CA HIS A 212 -41.10 36.11 44.16
C HIS A 212 -41.50 36.23 45.65
N SER A 213 -41.24 35.20 46.47
CA SER A 213 -41.67 35.18 47.88
C SER A 213 -40.89 34.17 48.76
N MET A 214 -39.55 34.20 48.69
CA MET A 214 -38.68 33.31 49.49
C MET A 214 -38.99 33.32 51.00
N ASN A 215 -39.47 34.44 51.55
CA ASN A 215 -39.74 34.60 52.98
C ASN A 215 -41.17 34.20 53.42
N ARG A 216 -42.07 33.88 52.49
CA ARG A 216 -43.46 33.48 52.82
C ARG A 216 -43.65 32.00 52.62
N LYS A 217 -44.31 31.34 53.57
CA LYS A 217 -44.67 29.92 53.42
C LYS A 217 -45.73 29.78 52.33
N ARG A 218 -45.67 28.71 51.53
CA ARG A 218 -46.67 28.42 50.47
C ARG A 218 -48.12 28.49 50.98
N HIS A 219 -48.40 28.04 52.20
CA HIS A 219 -49.74 28.14 52.82
C HIS A 219 -50.21 29.59 53.05
N GLN A 220 -49.30 30.49 53.43
CA GLN A 220 -49.63 31.92 53.58
C GLN A 220 -49.97 32.53 52.21
N ARG A 221 -49.19 32.19 51.17
CA ARG A 221 -49.45 32.67 49.79
C ARG A 221 -50.81 32.21 49.28
N LEU A 222 -51.17 30.95 49.53
CA LEU A 222 -52.49 30.40 49.18
C LEU A 222 -53.61 31.12 49.93
N ASN A 223 -53.49 31.31 51.24
CA ASN A 223 -54.50 32.01 52.03
C ASN A 223 -54.69 33.47 51.59
N ASP A 224 -53.59 34.15 51.23
CA ASP A 224 -53.66 35.52 50.70
C ASP A 224 -54.37 35.55 49.34
N ALA A 225 -54.10 34.59 48.46
CA ALA A 225 -54.82 34.44 47.20
C ALA A 225 -56.32 34.14 47.41
N ILE A 226 -56.67 33.22 48.30
CA ILE A 226 -58.07 32.90 48.64
C ILE A 226 -58.80 34.15 49.18
N LYS A 227 -58.13 34.96 50.00
CA LYS A 227 -58.70 36.22 50.52
C LYS A 227 -58.92 37.25 49.42
N ARG A 228 -58.00 37.35 48.45
CA ARG A 228 -58.09 38.28 47.31
C ARG A 228 -59.22 37.85 46.36
N TRP A 229 -59.29 36.57 46.01
CA TRP A 229 -60.23 35.98 45.05
C TRP A 229 -61.45 35.35 45.72
N ASN A 230 -61.90 35.91 46.85
CA ASN A 230 -63.12 35.46 47.53
C ASN A 230 -64.37 36.03 46.83
N PRO A 231 -65.48 35.28 46.69
CA PRO A 231 -66.71 35.76 46.05
C PRO A 231 -67.25 37.10 46.61
N THR A 232 -67.00 37.39 47.89
CA THR A 232 -67.37 38.66 48.52
C THR A 232 -66.64 39.86 47.91
N ARG A 233 -65.40 39.68 47.43
CA ARG A 233 -64.61 40.72 46.76
C ARG A 233 -65.04 40.93 45.30
N TYR A 234 -65.62 39.91 44.67
CA TYR A 234 -66.11 40.00 43.29
C TYR A 234 -67.13 41.13 43.12
N ALA A 235 -68.10 41.27 44.03
CA ALA A 235 -69.11 42.34 43.93
C ALA A 235 -68.52 43.76 43.87
N ALA A 236 -67.39 44.00 44.57
CA ALA A 236 -66.69 45.28 44.52
C ALA A 236 -65.88 45.48 43.23
N LEU A 237 -65.40 44.38 42.64
CA LEU A 237 -64.67 44.38 41.38
C LEU A 237 -65.64 44.54 40.19
N GLU A 238 -66.75 43.81 40.17
CA GLU A 238 -67.80 43.83 39.15
C GLU A 238 -68.34 45.25 38.88
N ALA A 239 -68.50 46.06 39.94
CA ALA A 239 -68.94 47.45 39.82
C ALA A 239 -68.03 48.32 38.93
N ARG A 240 -66.76 47.91 38.78
CA ARG A 240 -65.75 48.59 37.96
C ARG A 240 -65.52 47.89 36.61
N VAL A 241 -66.01 46.67 36.43
CA VAL A 241 -65.79 45.90 35.21
C VAL A 241 -66.68 46.41 34.08
N LYS A 242 -66.05 46.63 32.94
CA LYS A 242 -66.70 47.03 31.70
C LYS A 242 -67.85 46.06 31.37
N PRO A 243 -69.06 46.55 31.00
CA PRO A 243 -70.23 45.69 30.82
C PRO A 243 -70.05 44.50 29.87
N CYS A 244 -69.22 44.64 28.82
CA CYS A 244 -68.96 43.55 27.87
C CYS A 244 -68.11 42.41 28.45
N ASP A 245 -67.29 42.68 29.47
CA ASP A 245 -66.34 41.71 30.03
C ASP A 245 -66.87 41.06 31.31
N ARG A 246 -68.02 41.53 31.85
CA ARG A 246 -68.55 41.04 33.13
C ARG A 246 -68.70 39.53 33.18
N ASN A 247 -69.25 38.94 32.11
CA ASN A 247 -69.50 37.51 32.07
C ASN A 247 -68.19 36.69 32.05
N ILE A 248 -67.20 37.09 31.25
CA ILE A 248 -65.90 36.39 31.22
C ILE A 248 -65.13 36.60 32.52
N VAL A 249 -65.20 37.79 33.13
CA VAL A 249 -64.57 38.07 34.42
C VAL A 249 -65.23 37.26 35.55
N GLU A 250 -66.55 37.11 35.55
CA GLU A 250 -67.29 36.26 36.50
C GLU A 250 -66.85 34.80 36.41
N GLN A 251 -66.82 34.26 35.20
CA GLN A 251 -66.40 32.88 34.96
C GLN A 251 -64.94 32.65 35.36
N ALA A 252 -64.05 33.59 35.03
CA ALA A 252 -62.65 33.54 35.45
C ALA A 252 -62.49 33.59 36.96
N PHE A 253 -63.23 34.48 37.63
CA PHE A 253 -63.23 34.58 39.09
C PHE A 253 -63.69 33.27 39.72
N HIS A 254 -64.78 32.69 39.21
CA HIS A 254 -65.28 31.39 39.65
C HIS A 254 -64.24 30.28 39.45
N ALA A 255 -63.62 30.19 38.27
CA ALA A 255 -62.57 29.22 37.97
C ALA A 255 -61.39 29.34 38.95
N ILE A 256 -60.91 30.56 39.21
CA ILE A 256 -59.83 30.80 40.18
C ILE A 256 -60.25 30.37 41.58
N THR A 257 -61.44 30.75 42.05
CA THR A 257 -61.92 30.32 43.37
C THR A 257 -61.98 28.79 43.48
N MET A 258 -62.40 28.10 42.42
CA MET A 258 -62.41 26.63 42.36
C MET A 258 -61.01 26.03 42.40
N HIS A 259 -60.08 26.51 41.56
CA HIS A 259 -58.70 26.03 41.56
C HIS A 259 -57.99 26.29 42.90
N LEU A 260 -58.19 27.46 43.51
CA LEU A 260 -57.64 27.75 44.85
C LEU A 260 -58.24 26.85 45.93
N GLY A 261 -59.52 26.48 45.81
CA GLY A 261 -60.17 25.49 46.66
C GLY A 261 -59.54 24.11 46.52
N ALA A 262 -59.38 23.63 45.28
CA ALA A 262 -58.72 22.36 44.98
C ALA A 262 -57.29 22.30 45.53
N LEU A 263 -56.48 23.34 45.30
CA LEU A 263 -55.10 23.45 45.81
C LEU A 263 -55.04 23.43 47.34
N ARG A 264 -56.04 23.99 48.03
CA ARG A 264 -56.13 23.95 49.50
C ARG A 264 -56.44 22.53 49.98
N ASP A 265 -57.39 21.87 49.33
CA ASP A 265 -57.91 20.58 49.76
C ASP A 265 -56.90 19.46 49.47
N MET A 266 -56.21 19.50 48.32
CA MET A 266 -55.09 18.57 48.03
C MET A 266 -53.98 18.66 49.07
N ARG A 267 -53.65 19.88 49.52
CA ARG A 267 -52.60 20.08 50.51
C ARG A 267 -53.00 19.62 51.91
N ALA A 268 -54.27 19.74 52.27
CA ALA A 268 -54.77 19.19 53.53
C ALA A 268 -54.59 17.66 53.57
N GLN A 269 -54.69 16.98 52.43
CA GLN A 269 -54.47 15.53 52.31
C GLN A 269 -52.99 15.14 52.31
N SER A 270 -52.08 15.95 51.73
CA SER A 270 -50.64 15.67 51.75
C SER A 270 -49.94 15.88 53.12
N ALA A 271 -50.60 16.52 54.09
CA ALA A 271 -50.03 16.80 55.42
C ALA A 271 -50.37 15.75 56.49
N ASP A 272 -51.24 14.78 56.15
CA ASP A 272 -51.71 13.69 57.02
C ASP A 272 -50.93 12.37 56.80
N VAL A 273 -49.78 12.42 56.11
CA VAL A 273 -48.82 11.32 55.88
C VAL A 273 -47.43 11.76 56.31
#